data_AF-A0A7S0WPP1-F1
#
_entry.id   AF-A0A7S0WPP1-F1
#
_cell.length_a   1.000
_cell.length_b   1.000
_cell.length_c   1.000
_cell.angle_alpha   90.00
_cell.angle_beta   90.00
_cell.angle_gamma   90.00
#
_symmetry.space_group_name_H-M   'P 1'
#
loop_
_entity.id
_entity.type
_entity.pdbx_description
1 polymer ?
#
loop_
_entity_poly.entity_id
_entity_poly.type
_entity_poly.pdbx_seq_one_letter_code
_entity_poly.pdbx_strand_id
1 'polypeptide(L)'
;MARGKGSKTRKASTAAATKTPGGDPAAANPQGADLQTAFANAISALQSGEMKHASIQFGFCYVAAEIALPHQEPEMQTNLRQYLWQCALYRAACLTTFESPREHEEAQKCLQQCIQLAEALQDTEKLAEALGLTASLQARMGQCEAALTTLDRLAALATEHALATYAQVALVHRGTALTGLQRFGEAIAALARAEQMAADAGDKRAEGNACIELAKAYSAAGKGKPALLAGRRALGLAESEGDFQRVQLVQAQLAKELAFVE
;
A
#
# COMPACT_ATOMS: atom_id res chain seq x y z
N MET A 1 37.32 -71.75 39.38
CA MET A 1 37.18 -72.74 38.30
C MET A 1 35.76 -72.71 37.75
N ALA A 2 35.67 -72.77 36.42
CA ALA A 2 34.54 -73.27 35.61
C ALA A 2 33.22 -72.48 35.50
N ARG A 3 32.96 -72.08 34.23
CA ARG A 3 31.73 -72.29 33.40
C ARG A 3 30.43 -71.68 33.95
N GLY A 4 29.78 -70.71 33.31
CA GLY A 4 29.46 -70.57 31.89
C GLY A 4 27.95 -70.73 31.74
N LYS A 5 27.23 -69.73 31.20
CA LYS A 5 25.85 -69.83 30.69
C LYS A 5 25.50 -68.55 29.91
N GLY A 6 25.15 -68.71 28.65
CA GLY A 6 24.33 -67.74 27.92
C GLY A 6 22.93 -68.32 27.74
N SER A 7 21.89 -67.47 27.87
CA SER A 7 20.85 -67.28 26.85
C SER A 7 19.76 -66.30 27.31
N LYS A 8 19.53 -65.27 26.48
CA LYS A 8 18.25 -64.69 26.01
C LYS A 8 17.17 -64.18 26.98
N THR A 9 16.97 -62.85 26.85
CA THR A 9 15.72 -62.07 26.67
C THR A 9 14.72 -61.88 27.81
N ARG A 10 14.56 -60.61 28.25
CA ARG A 10 13.26 -59.88 28.24
C ARG A 10 13.43 -58.36 28.43
N LYS A 11 12.55 -57.60 27.77
CA LYS A 11 12.41 -56.13 27.74
C LYS A 11 11.99 -55.52 29.09
N ALA A 12 12.51 -54.33 29.40
CA ALA A 12 11.84 -53.20 30.09
C ALA A 12 12.81 -51.99 30.04
N SER A 13 12.62 -51.01 29.15
CA SER A 13 12.04 -49.67 29.43
C SER A 13 12.43 -49.04 30.78
N THR A 14 13.39 -48.11 30.76
CA THR A 14 13.44 -46.96 31.67
C THR A 14 14.10 -45.78 30.96
N ALA A 15 13.52 -44.61 31.21
CA ALA A 15 13.80 -43.33 30.59
C ALA A 15 15.21 -42.78 30.91
N ALA A 16 15.82 -42.10 29.93
CA ALA A 16 16.94 -41.20 30.16
C ALA A 16 16.61 -39.84 29.53
N ALA A 17 16.34 -38.86 30.40
CA ALA A 17 16.22 -37.47 30.06
C ALA A 17 17.60 -36.79 29.98
N THR A 18 17.63 -35.68 29.24
CA THR A 18 18.62 -34.59 29.24
C THR A 18 19.96 -34.78 28.51
N LYS A 19 20.09 -34.11 27.35
CA LYS A 19 20.94 -32.92 27.17
C LYS A 19 20.81 -32.40 25.72
N THR A 20 20.19 -31.25 25.56
CA THR A 20 20.30 -30.38 24.38
C THR A 20 21.69 -29.74 24.34
N PRO A 21 22.44 -29.78 23.24
CA PRO A 21 23.51 -28.83 23.01
C PRO A 21 22.89 -27.55 22.43
N GLY A 22 22.90 -26.50 23.24
CA GLY A 22 22.66 -25.14 22.75
C GLY A 22 23.82 -24.71 21.86
N GLY A 23 23.49 -24.32 20.64
CA GLY A 23 24.32 -23.47 19.79
C GLY A 23 23.56 -22.17 19.58
N ASP A 24 24.16 -21.05 19.97
CA ASP A 24 23.62 -19.70 19.79
C ASP A 24 23.16 -19.46 18.35
N PRO A 25 21.95 -18.94 18.10
CA PRO A 25 21.49 -18.55 16.77
C PRO A 25 22.10 -17.22 16.28
N ALA A 26 23.18 -16.73 16.91
CA ALA A 26 23.75 -15.40 16.71
C ALA A 26 25.10 -15.37 15.96
N ALA A 27 25.49 -16.44 15.25
CA ALA A 27 26.81 -16.55 14.62
C ALA A 27 26.81 -16.93 13.13
N ALA A 28 25.83 -16.45 12.34
CA ALA A 28 25.89 -16.53 10.88
C ALA A 28 26.09 -15.11 10.30
N ASN A 29 27.36 -14.74 10.08
CA ASN A 29 27.75 -13.55 9.34
C ASN A 29 27.68 -13.88 7.83
N PRO A 30 26.75 -13.32 7.03
CA PRO A 30 26.61 -13.71 5.64
C PRO A 30 27.66 -12.99 4.80
N GLN A 31 28.58 -13.76 4.22
CA GLN A 31 29.52 -13.27 3.20
C GLN A 31 28.72 -12.80 1.96
N GLY A 32 29.17 -11.74 1.29
CA GLY A 32 28.40 -11.00 0.27
C GLY A 32 27.80 -11.80 -0.91
N ALA A 33 28.21 -13.04 -1.14
CA ALA A 33 27.59 -13.95 -2.12
C ALA A 33 26.20 -14.48 -1.66
N ASP A 34 26.01 -14.62 -0.34
CA ASP A 34 24.76 -15.07 0.26
C ASP A 34 23.69 -13.96 0.17
N LEU A 35 24.13 -12.69 0.28
CA LEU A 35 23.26 -11.53 0.14
C LEU A 35 22.77 -11.31 -1.28
N GLN A 36 23.63 -11.47 -2.30
CA GLN A 36 23.18 -11.37 -3.71
C GLN A 36 22.18 -12.47 -4.06
N THR A 37 22.41 -13.69 -3.57
CA THR A 37 21.50 -14.82 -3.78
C THR A 37 20.17 -14.61 -3.04
N ALA A 38 20.22 -14.13 -1.80
CA ALA A 38 19.03 -13.78 -1.03
C ALA A 38 18.23 -12.64 -1.71
N PHE A 39 18.92 -11.64 -2.27
CA PHE A 39 18.29 -10.52 -2.98
C PHE A 39 17.64 -10.97 -4.30
N ALA A 40 18.33 -11.80 -5.09
CA ALA A 40 17.78 -12.36 -6.33
C ALA A 40 16.54 -13.25 -6.06
N ASN A 41 16.59 -14.04 -5.00
CA ASN A 41 15.46 -14.87 -4.58
C ASN A 41 14.28 -14.02 -4.08
N ALA A 42 14.53 -12.92 -3.37
CA ALA A 42 13.50 -12.00 -2.93
C ALA A 42 12.82 -11.27 -4.11
N ILE A 43 13.58 -10.86 -5.12
CA ILE A 43 13.03 -10.28 -6.37
C ILE A 43 12.17 -11.30 -7.11
N SER A 44 12.64 -12.54 -7.25
CA SER A 44 11.90 -13.63 -7.90
C SER A 44 10.57 -13.96 -7.18
N ALA A 45 10.58 -13.98 -5.85
CA ALA A 45 9.38 -14.20 -5.03
C ALA A 45 8.36 -13.04 -5.12
N LEU A 46 8.84 -11.80 -5.31
CA LEU A 46 7.99 -10.64 -5.58
C LEU A 46 7.34 -10.71 -6.98
N GLN A 47 8.09 -11.15 -7.99
CA GLN A 47 7.58 -11.36 -9.34
C GLN A 47 6.57 -12.51 -9.43
N SER A 48 6.66 -13.51 -8.54
CA SER A 48 5.72 -14.64 -8.48
C SER A 48 4.48 -14.40 -7.61
N GLY A 49 4.41 -13.29 -6.86
CA GLY A 49 3.24 -12.93 -6.05
C GLY A 49 3.08 -13.71 -4.73
N GLU A 50 4.09 -14.47 -4.29
CA GLU A 50 4.06 -15.24 -3.04
C GLU A 50 4.36 -14.36 -1.80
N MET A 51 3.46 -13.42 -1.53
CA MET A 51 3.64 -12.28 -0.61
C MET A 51 3.70 -12.62 0.90
N LYS A 52 3.46 -13.87 1.32
CA LYS A 52 3.39 -14.23 2.76
C LYS A 52 4.76 -14.44 3.42
N HIS A 53 5.82 -14.72 2.66
CA HIS A 53 7.20 -14.86 3.17
C HIS A 53 8.02 -13.56 3.10
N ALA A 54 7.52 -12.55 2.39
CA ALA A 54 8.22 -11.30 2.14
C ALA A 54 8.46 -10.48 3.43
N SER A 55 7.56 -10.53 4.42
CA SER A 55 7.68 -9.81 5.71
C SER A 55 8.94 -10.13 6.52
N ILE A 56 9.40 -11.38 6.48
CA ILE A 56 10.63 -11.81 7.18
C ILE A 56 11.86 -11.49 6.31
N GLN A 57 11.77 -11.61 4.98
CA GLN A 57 12.82 -11.20 4.06
C GLN A 57 13.04 -9.68 4.02
N PHE A 58 11.99 -8.88 4.26
CA PHE A 58 12.01 -7.42 4.32
C PHE A 58 12.92 -6.89 5.45
N GLY A 59 12.95 -7.57 6.61
CA GLY A 59 13.83 -7.21 7.72
C GLY A 59 15.31 -7.53 7.46
N PHE A 60 15.60 -8.71 6.88
CA PHE A 60 16.97 -9.12 6.58
C PHE A 60 17.61 -8.31 5.45
N CYS A 61 16.85 -7.94 4.42
CA CYS A 61 17.35 -7.11 3.33
C CYS A 61 17.59 -5.65 3.75
N TYR A 62 16.77 -5.10 4.66
CA TYR A 62 16.97 -3.74 5.18
C TYR A 62 18.29 -3.60 5.96
N VAL A 63 18.60 -4.56 6.84
CA VAL A 63 19.85 -4.56 7.61
C VAL A 63 21.06 -4.82 6.71
N ALA A 64 20.94 -5.71 5.71
CA ALA A 64 21.99 -5.94 4.73
C ALA A 64 22.26 -4.71 3.84
N ALA A 65 21.19 -3.97 3.48
CA ALA A 65 21.26 -2.74 2.70
C ALA A 65 22.05 -1.63 3.42
N GLU A 66 21.75 -1.40 4.70
CA GLU A 66 22.44 -0.40 5.55
C GLU A 66 23.93 -0.70 5.74
N ILE A 67 24.29 -1.99 5.88
CA ILE A 67 25.67 -2.42 6.12
C ILE A 67 26.51 -2.39 4.82
N ALA A 68 25.92 -2.61 3.64
CA ALA A 68 26.64 -2.68 2.37
C ALA A 68 26.81 -1.33 1.64
N LEU A 69 26.15 -0.28 2.12
CA LEU A 69 26.05 1.04 1.48
C LEU A 69 27.37 1.77 1.14
N PRO A 70 28.53 1.56 1.79
CA PRO A 70 29.71 2.38 1.46
C PRO A 70 30.48 1.97 0.19
N HIS A 71 30.31 0.75 -0.36
CA HIS A 71 31.34 0.17 -1.27
C HIS A 71 30.84 -0.62 -2.50
N GLN A 72 29.64 -0.36 -3.04
CA GLN A 72 29.13 -1.16 -4.18
C GLN A 72 28.80 -0.35 -5.44
N GLU A 73 28.86 -1.06 -6.59
CA GLU A 73 28.65 -0.53 -7.94
C GLU A 73 27.30 0.21 -8.12
N PRO A 74 27.23 1.23 -9.00
CA PRO A 74 26.04 2.08 -9.16
C PRO A 74 24.74 1.32 -9.45
N GLU A 75 24.82 0.21 -10.18
CA GLU A 75 23.67 -0.63 -10.52
C GLU A 75 23.09 -1.34 -9.30
N MET A 76 23.95 -1.85 -8.41
CA MET A 76 23.53 -2.49 -7.17
C MET A 76 22.87 -1.51 -6.20
N GLN A 77 23.38 -0.27 -6.13
CA GLN A 77 22.74 0.80 -5.34
C GLN A 77 21.34 1.17 -5.88
N THR A 78 21.17 1.15 -7.20
CA THR A 78 19.87 1.45 -7.83
C THR A 78 18.85 0.35 -7.52
N ASN A 79 19.24 -0.93 -7.69
CA ASN A 79 18.39 -2.07 -7.36
C ASN A 79 17.99 -2.08 -5.88
N LEU A 80 18.93 -1.74 -4.99
CA LEU A 80 18.67 -1.62 -3.56
C LEU A 80 17.64 -0.54 -3.23
N ARG A 81 17.77 0.64 -3.83
CA ARG A 81 16.81 1.75 -3.65
C ARG A 81 15.43 1.40 -4.17
N GLN A 82 15.34 0.73 -5.32
CA GLN A 82 14.07 0.26 -5.87
C GLN A 82 13.38 -0.74 -4.93
N TYR A 83 14.15 -1.69 -4.39
CA TYR A 83 13.63 -2.65 -3.41
C TYR A 83 13.15 -1.94 -2.13
N LEU A 84 13.98 -1.09 -1.52
CA LEU A 84 13.62 -0.34 -0.32
C LEU A 84 12.34 0.50 -0.52
N TRP A 85 12.18 1.09 -1.71
CA TRP A 85 10.98 1.82 -2.06
C TRP A 85 9.73 0.93 -2.03
N GLN A 86 9.79 -0.26 -2.64
CA GLN A 86 8.67 -1.21 -2.63
C GLN A 86 8.32 -1.66 -1.20
N CYS A 87 9.32 -1.89 -0.35
CA CYS A 87 9.12 -2.25 1.05
C CYS A 87 8.37 -1.15 1.81
N ALA A 88 8.86 0.09 1.67
CA ALA A 88 8.31 1.25 2.36
C ALA A 88 6.89 1.55 1.87
N LEU A 89 6.64 1.43 0.57
CA LEU A 89 5.32 1.62 -0.02
C LEU A 89 4.33 0.58 0.49
N TYR A 90 4.71 -0.71 0.48
CA TYR A 90 3.84 -1.77 0.99
C TYR A 90 3.49 -1.55 2.46
N ARG A 91 4.49 -1.21 3.29
CA ARG A 91 4.26 -0.89 4.71
C ARG A 91 3.32 0.30 4.87
N ALA A 92 3.53 1.36 4.10
CA ALA A 92 2.63 2.52 4.09
C ALA A 92 1.20 2.14 3.71
N ALA A 93 1.02 1.37 2.62
CA ALA A 93 -0.28 0.91 2.16
C ALA A 93 -1.01 0.10 3.23
N CYS A 94 -0.33 -0.85 3.88
CA CYS A 94 -0.90 -1.60 5.00
C CYS A 94 -1.30 -0.67 6.15
N LEU A 95 -0.41 0.24 6.57
CA LEU A 95 -0.68 1.15 7.68
C LEU A 95 -1.82 2.12 7.38
N THR A 96 -1.98 2.54 6.12
CA THR A 96 -3.14 3.33 5.70
C THR A 96 -4.43 2.52 5.83
N THR A 97 -4.47 1.20 5.90
CA THR A 97 -5.76 0.51 6.14
C THR A 97 -6.26 0.61 7.59
N PHE A 98 -5.41 1.02 8.54
CA PHE A 98 -5.75 1.12 9.96
C PHE A 98 -6.11 2.57 10.36
N GLU A 99 -6.87 2.72 11.45
CA GLU A 99 -7.40 4.03 11.90
C GLU A 99 -6.65 4.63 13.10
N SER A 100 -5.69 3.92 13.69
CA SER A 100 -5.05 4.39 14.92
C SER A 100 -3.98 5.47 14.64
N PRO A 101 -3.88 6.52 15.49
CA PRO A 101 -2.95 7.63 15.28
C PRO A 101 -1.48 7.22 15.16
N ARG A 102 -1.07 6.18 15.90
CA ARG A 102 0.31 5.69 15.87
C ARG A 102 0.68 5.13 14.49
N GLU A 103 -0.25 4.42 13.86
CA GLU A 103 -0.10 3.81 12.55
C GLU A 103 -0.08 4.89 11.46
N HIS A 104 -0.84 5.98 11.62
CA HIS A 104 -0.75 7.14 10.73
C HIS A 104 0.64 7.80 10.77
N GLU A 105 1.23 7.96 11.96
CA GLU A 105 2.60 8.49 12.09
C GLU A 105 3.63 7.55 11.44
N GLU A 106 3.49 6.24 11.63
CA GLU A 106 4.37 5.25 10.98
C GLU A 106 4.20 5.26 9.46
N ALA A 107 2.96 5.39 8.95
CA ALA A 107 2.67 5.48 7.53
C ALA A 107 3.31 6.74 6.92
N GLN A 108 3.20 7.86 7.61
CA GLN A 108 3.79 9.13 7.16
C GLN A 108 5.31 9.02 7.04
N LYS A 109 5.99 8.36 7.98
CA LYS A 109 7.44 8.11 7.91
C LYS A 109 7.80 7.24 6.71
N CYS A 110 7.05 6.16 6.47
CA CYS A 110 7.27 5.27 5.33
C CYS A 110 7.06 6.00 4.00
N LEU A 111 6.03 6.83 3.89
CA LEU A 111 5.76 7.62 2.68
C LEU A 111 6.81 8.71 2.44
N GLN A 112 7.33 9.34 3.50
CA GLN A 112 8.45 10.28 3.38
C GLN A 112 9.71 9.59 2.85
N GLN A 113 10.00 8.36 3.31
CA GLN A 113 11.09 7.54 2.76
C GLN A 113 10.84 7.17 1.29
N CYS A 114 9.60 6.84 0.91
CA CYS A 114 9.25 6.56 -0.48
C CYS A 114 9.54 7.77 -1.39
N ILE A 115 9.20 8.99 -0.95
CA ILE A 115 9.49 10.22 -1.70
C ILE A 115 10.99 10.40 -1.88
N GLN A 116 11.78 10.30 -0.80
CA GLN A 116 13.24 10.45 -0.85
C GLN A 116 13.89 9.43 -1.78
N LEU A 117 13.45 8.18 -1.72
CA LEU A 117 13.96 7.11 -2.57
C LEU A 117 13.57 7.32 -4.04
N ALA A 118 12.34 7.74 -4.32
CA ALA A 118 11.89 8.04 -5.68
C ALA A 118 12.68 9.21 -6.30
N GLU A 119 12.93 10.27 -5.52
CA GLU A 119 13.79 11.40 -5.92
C GLU A 119 15.23 10.94 -6.20
N ALA A 120 15.80 10.12 -5.32
CA ALA A 120 17.15 9.57 -5.49
C ALA A 120 17.27 8.58 -6.67
N LEU A 121 16.16 7.99 -7.10
CA LEU A 121 16.04 7.16 -8.30
C LEU A 121 15.73 7.98 -9.55
N GLN A 122 15.36 9.26 -9.40
CA GLN A 122 14.81 10.10 -10.48
C GLN A 122 13.59 9.45 -11.16
N ASP A 123 12.80 8.70 -10.40
CA ASP A 123 11.64 7.96 -10.89
C ASP A 123 10.36 8.75 -10.62
N THR A 124 9.82 9.36 -11.68
CA THR A 124 8.67 10.26 -11.62
C THR A 124 7.37 9.53 -11.29
N GLU A 125 7.22 8.28 -11.73
CA GLU A 125 6.01 7.48 -11.44
C GLU A 125 5.98 7.08 -9.97
N LYS A 126 7.11 6.59 -9.43
CA LYS A 126 7.25 6.28 -8.01
C LYS A 126 7.04 7.51 -7.13
N LEU A 127 7.52 8.67 -7.56
CA LEU A 127 7.31 9.92 -6.86
C LEU A 127 5.82 10.32 -6.87
N ALA A 128 5.16 10.20 -8.02
CA ALA A 128 3.73 10.49 -8.15
C ALA A 128 2.87 9.58 -7.26
N GLU A 129 3.18 8.28 -7.20
CA GLU A 129 2.49 7.33 -6.33
C GLU A 129 2.65 7.66 -4.85
N ALA A 130 3.88 7.93 -4.41
CA ALA A 130 4.16 8.29 -3.02
C ALA A 130 3.46 9.60 -2.62
N LEU A 131 3.40 10.59 -3.51
CA LEU A 131 2.67 11.84 -3.28
C LEU A 131 1.16 11.62 -3.17
N GLY A 132 0.57 10.78 -4.04
CA GLY A 132 -0.85 10.44 -4.00
C GLY A 132 -1.25 9.78 -2.68
N LEU A 133 -0.48 8.78 -2.23
CA LEU A 133 -0.70 8.12 -0.94
C LEU A 133 -0.50 9.06 0.25
N THR A 134 0.48 9.97 0.17
CA THR A 134 0.72 10.99 1.20
C THR A 134 -0.48 11.93 1.33
N ALA A 135 -1.02 12.42 0.22
CA ALA A 135 -2.21 13.26 0.22
C ALA A 135 -3.44 12.54 0.78
N SER A 136 -3.64 11.27 0.41
CA SER A 136 -4.72 10.42 0.94
C SER A 136 -4.63 10.26 2.46
N LEU A 137 -3.43 9.98 2.99
CA LEU A 137 -3.19 9.88 4.43
C LEU A 137 -3.44 11.22 5.14
N GLN A 138 -2.93 12.32 4.59
CA GLN A 138 -3.13 13.67 5.14
C GLN A 138 -4.62 14.04 5.22
N ALA A 139 -5.40 13.76 4.17
CA ALA A 139 -6.84 14.01 4.17
C ALA A 139 -7.56 13.21 5.27
N ARG A 140 -7.17 11.95 5.48
CA ARG A 140 -7.74 11.10 6.56
C ARG A 140 -7.36 11.54 7.96
N MET A 141 -6.17 12.11 8.12
CA MET A 141 -5.75 12.75 9.37
C MET A 141 -6.44 14.11 9.61
N GLY A 142 -7.32 14.55 8.70
CA GLY A 142 -7.96 15.86 8.76
C GLY A 142 -7.06 17.02 8.32
N GLN A 143 -5.83 16.74 7.90
CA GLN A 143 -4.85 17.73 7.42
C GLN A 143 -5.12 18.12 5.96
N CYS A 144 -6.34 18.55 5.67
CA CYS A 144 -6.81 18.72 4.30
C CYS A 144 -6.03 19.80 3.54
N GLU A 145 -5.58 20.88 4.18
CA GLU A 145 -4.74 21.90 3.52
C GLU A 145 -3.35 21.36 3.15
N ALA A 146 -2.76 20.52 4.00
CA ALA A 146 -1.50 19.84 3.68
C ALA A 146 -1.70 18.86 2.51
N ALA A 147 -2.82 18.14 2.49
CA ALA A 147 -3.19 17.28 1.37
C ALA A 147 -3.28 18.09 0.07
N LEU A 148 -3.94 19.24 0.06
CA LEU A 148 -4.03 20.11 -1.13
C LEU A 148 -2.65 20.55 -1.62
N THR A 149 -1.74 20.92 -0.72
CA THR A 149 -0.37 21.29 -1.08
C THR A 149 0.38 20.12 -1.74
N THR A 150 0.26 18.91 -1.17
CA THR A 150 0.86 17.69 -1.75
C THR A 150 0.25 17.37 -3.11
N LEU A 151 -1.06 17.59 -3.28
CA LEU A 151 -1.78 17.35 -4.54
C LEU A 151 -1.43 18.37 -5.61
N ASP A 152 -1.15 19.62 -5.26
CA ASP A 152 -0.66 20.63 -6.20
C ASP A 152 0.72 20.21 -6.75
N ARG A 153 1.59 19.66 -5.90
CA ARG A 153 2.87 19.07 -6.34
C ARG A 153 2.65 17.86 -7.25
N LEU A 154 1.73 16.96 -6.91
CA LEU A 154 1.39 15.81 -7.74
C LEU A 154 0.83 16.22 -9.11
N ALA A 155 -0.07 17.21 -9.15
CA ALA A 155 -0.68 17.69 -10.38
C ALA A 155 0.35 18.37 -11.30
N ALA A 156 1.28 19.13 -10.73
CA ALA A 156 2.39 19.71 -11.49
C ALA A 156 3.27 18.62 -12.11
N LEU A 157 3.68 17.62 -11.32
CA LEU A 157 4.48 16.49 -11.79
C LEU A 157 3.75 15.69 -12.88
N ALA A 158 2.46 15.40 -12.68
CA ALA A 158 1.66 14.68 -13.66
C ALA A 158 1.48 15.45 -14.98
N THR A 159 1.40 16.77 -14.92
CA THR A 159 1.32 17.63 -16.11
C THR A 159 2.66 17.67 -16.84
N GLU A 160 3.76 17.87 -16.11
CA GLU A 160 5.11 17.97 -16.67
C GLU A 160 5.55 16.67 -17.37
N HIS A 161 5.21 15.51 -16.79
CA HIS A 161 5.62 14.20 -17.29
C HIS A 161 4.51 13.43 -18.03
N ALA A 162 3.40 14.09 -18.36
CA ALA A 162 2.25 13.50 -19.07
C ALA A 162 1.68 12.23 -18.41
N LEU A 163 1.61 12.21 -17.08
CA LEU A 163 1.15 11.07 -16.30
C LEU A 163 -0.38 11.12 -16.08
N ALA A 164 -1.15 10.74 -17.10
CA ALA A 164 -2.61 10.87 -17.11
C ALA A 164 -3.30 10.18 -15.91
N THR A 165 -2.86 8.99 -15.51
CA THR A 165 -3.40 8.26 -14.36
C THR A 165 -3.24 9.05 -13.07
N TYR A 166 -2.06 9.64 -12.83
CA TYR A 166 -1.80 10.41 -11.61
C TYR A 166 -2.49 11.77 -11.61
N ALA A 167 -2.75 12.37 -12.77
CA ALA A 167 -3.60 13.56 -12.88
C ALA A 167 -5.04 13.27 -12.42
N GLN A 168 -5.58 12.10 -12.78
CA GLN A 168 -6.90 11.66 -12.33
C GLN A 168 -6.92 11.36 -10.83
N VAL A 169 -5.91 10.65 -10.31
CA VAL A 169 -5.72 10.40 -8.87
C VAL A 169 -5.65 11.71 -8.07
N ALA A 170 -4.91 12.71 -8.58
CA ALA A 170 -4.79 14.00 -7.92
C ALA A 170 -6.16 14.70 -7.79
N LEU A 171 -6.98 14.67 -8.83
CA LEU A 171 -8.32 15.26 -8.81
C LEU A 171 -9.27 14.55 -7.83
N VAL A 172 -9.21 13.21 -7.76
CA VAL A 172 -10.02 12.44 -6.80
C VAL A 172 -9.69 12.82 -5.37
N HIS A 173 -8.41 12.76 -5.00
CA HIS A 173 -7.98 13.10 -3.64
C HIS A 173 -8.19 14.58 -3.32
N ARG A 174 -8.07 15.48 -4.30
CA ARG A 174 -8.41 16.91 -4.13
C ARG A 174 -9.88 17.07 -3.78
N GLY A 175 -10.75 16.36 -4.48
CA GLY A 175 -12.18 16.30 -4.18
C GLY A 175 -12.48 15.88 -2.75
N THR A 176 -11.85 14.80 -2.29
CA THR A 176 -11.98 14.32 -0.91
C THR A 176 -11.49 15.35 0.11
N ALA A 177 -10.31 15.94 -0.09
CA ALA A 177 -9.76 16.96 0.80
C ALA A 177 -10.63 18.23 0.85
N LEU A 178 -11.12 18.70 -0.30
CA LEU A 178 -12.02 19.85 -0.38
C LEU A 178 -13.38 19.57 0.29
N THR A 179 -13.88 18.33 0.21
CA THR A 179 -15.08 17.91 0.94
C THR A 179 -14.86 18.00 2.45
N GLY A 180 -13.69 17.56 2.95
CA GLY A 180 -13.30 17.70 4.36
C GLY A 180 -13.21 19.16 4.83
N LEU A 181 -12.82 20.08 3.93
CA LEU A 181 -12.81 21.53 4.17
C LEU A 181 -14.17 22.21 3.96
N GLN A 182 -15.23 21.45 3.67
CA GLN A 182 -16.56 21.97 3.32
C GLN A 182 -16.58 22.89 2.09
N ARG A 183 -15.56 22.83 1.24
CA ARG A 183 -15.45 23.55 -0.04
C ARG A 183 -16.17 22.77 -1.14
N PHE A 184 -17.46 22.49 -0.92
CA PHE A 184 -18.21 21.50 -1.69
C PHE A 184 -18.29 21.78 -3.19
N GLY A 185 -18.42 23.05 -3.59
CA GLY A 185 -18.47 23.41 -5.01
C GLY A 185 -17.19 23.04 -5.76
N GLU A 186 -16.04 23.30 -5.15
CA GLU A 186 -14.73 22.96 -5.70
C GLU A 186 -14.49 21.44 -5.67
N ALA A 187 -14.93 20.77 -4.59
CA ALA A 187 -14.85 19.32 -4.49
C ALA A 187 -15.61 18.63 -5.63
N ILE A 188 -16.87 19.03 -5.86
CA ILE A 188 -17.71 18.50 -6.93
C ILE A 188 -17.08 18.77 -8.30
N ALA A 189 -16.53 19.97 -8.53
CA ALA A 189 -15.88 20.30 -9.80
C ALA A 189 -14.64 19.42 -10.06
N ALA A 190 -13.80 19.22 -9.06
CA ALA A 190 -12.61 18.37 -9.17
C ALA A 190 -12.99 16.91 -9.44
N LEU A 191 -13.98 16.38 -8.72
CA LEU A 191 -14.42 15.00 -8.87
C LEU A 191 -15.15 14.74 -10.20
N ALA A 192 -15.95 15.69 -10.68
CA ALA A 192 -16.59 15.61 -11.99
C ALA A 192 -15.56 15.64 -13.13
N ARG A 193 -14.49 16.45 -12.97
CA ARG A 193 -13.35 16.42 -13.90
C ARG A 193 -12.66 15.05 -13.89
N ALA A 194 -12.43 14.46 -12.71
CA ALA A 194 -11.83 13.13 -12.60
C ALA A 194 -12.69 12.03 -13.23
N GLU A 195 -14.01 12.09 -13.03
CA GLU A 195 -14.98 11.17 -13.62
C GLU A 195 -14.97 11.25 -15.15
N GLN A 196 -15.04 12.46 -15.71
CA GLN A 196 -14.98 12.65 -17.16
C GLN A 196 -13.66 12.13 -17.75
N MET A 197 -12.52 12.41 -17.10
CA MET A 197 -11.23 11.91 -17.56
C MET A 197 -11.16 10.38 -17.57
N ALA A 198 -11.70 9.73 -16.55
CA ALA A 198 -11.75 8.27 -16.49
C ALA A 198 -12.69 7.68 -17.56
N ALA A 199 -13.85 8.31 -17.77
CA ALA A 199 -14.79 7.92 -18.82
C ALA A 199 -14.16 8.06 -20.22
N ASP A 200 -13.48 9.17 -20.50
CA ASP A 200 -12.79 9.42 -21.77
C ASP A 200 -11.65 8.41 -22.01
N ALA A 201 -11.00 7.95 -20.95
CA ALA A 201 -9.97 6.91 -20.99
C ALA A 201 -10.54 5.47 -21.07
N GLY A 202 -11.85 5.30 -20.88
CA GLY A 202 -12.49 3.98 -20.78
C GLY A 202 -12.16 3.21 -19.50
N ASP A 203 -11.59 3.88 -18.49
CA ASP A 203 -11.26 3.28 -17.20
C ASP A 203 -12.50 3.30 -16.29
N LYS A 204 -13.32 2.25 -16.43
CA LYS A 204 -14.56 2.06 -15.66
C LYS A 204 -14.32 1.99 -14.16
N ARG A 205 -13.16 1.48 -13.73
CA ARG A 205 -12.80 1.39 -12.32
C ARG A 205 -12.56 2.77 -11.73
N ALA A 206 -11.74 3.56 -12.40
CA ALA A 206 -11.46 4.95 -12.03
C ALA A 206 -12.73 5.83 -12.09
N GLU A 207 -13.57 5.64 -13.11
CA GLU A 207 -14.85 6.33 -13.27
C GLU A 207 -15.78 6.02 -12.09
N GLY A 208 -15.91 4.73 -11.74
CA GLY A 208 -16.72 4.29 -10.60
C GLY A 208 -16.23 4.87 -9.27
N ASN A 209 -14.92 4.91 -9.06
CA ASN A 209 -14.34 5.52 -7.86
C ASN A 209 -14.62 7.02 -7.78
N ALA A 210 -14.49 7.76 -8.89
CA ALA A 210 -14.83 9.17 -8.95
C ALA A 210 -16.33 9.40 -8.69
N CYS A 211 -17.22 8.53 -9.19
CA CYS A 211 -18.66 8.58 -8.93
C CYS A 211 -18.99 8.36 -7.44
N ILE A 212 -18.27 7.46 -6.75
CA ILE A 212 -18.43 7.23 -5.31
C ILE A 212 -18.08 8.49 -4.52
N GLU A 213 -16.94 9.10 -4.81
CA GLU A 213 -16.50 10.32 -4.14
C GLU A 213 -17.42 11.51 -4.49
N LEU A 214 -17.93 11.59 -5.73
CA LEU A 214 -18.95 12.57 -6.11
C LEU A 214 -20.22 12.42 -5.28
N ALA A 215 -20.70 11.19 -5.08
CA ALA A 215 -21.88 10.93 -4.27
C ALA A 215 -21.68 11.42 -2.83
N LYS A 216 -20.51 11.16 -2.24
CA LYS A 216 -20.13 11.65 -0.90
C LYS A 216 -20.08 13.18 -0.85
N ALA A 217 -19.46 13.83 -1.84
CA ALA A 217 -19.37 15.29 -1.91
C ALA A 217 -20.75 15.95 -2.06
N TYR A 218 -21.64 15.37 -2.88
CA TYR A 218 -23.02 15.83 -3.01
C TYR A 218 -23.82 15.65 -1.72
N SER A 219 -23.68 14.50 -1.06
CA SER A 219 -24.32 14.23 0.24
C SER A 219 -23.89 15.23 1.30
N ALA A 220 -22.58 15.46 1.43
CA ALA A 220 -22.02 16.45 2.37
C ALA A 220 -22.50 17.88 2.08
N ALA A 221 -22.78 18.20 0.81
CA ALA A 221 -23.35 19.47 0.38
C ALA A 221 -24.89 19.57 0.55
N GLY A 222 -25.55 18.56 1.12
CA GLY A 222 -27.01 18.50 1.26
C GLY A 222 -27.75 18.26 -0.06
N LYS A 223 -27.06 17.79 -1.11
CA LYS A 223 -27.61 17.57 -2.45
C LYS A 223 -27.97 16.09 -2.67
N GLY A 224 -28.98 15.61 -1.95
CA GLY A 224 -29.38 14.18 -1.94
C GLY A 224 -29.73 13.60 -3.31
N LYS A 225 -30.48 14.32 -4.16
CA LYS A 225 -30.83 13.84 -5.52
C LYS A 225 -29.57 13.61 -6.40
N PRO A 226 -28.66 14.59 -6.56
CA PRO A 226 -27.38 14.35 -7.21
C PRO A 226 -26.54 13.23 -6.58
N ALA A 227 -26.51 13.11 -5.26
CA ALA A 227 -25.78 12.04 -4.58
C ALA A 227 -26.29 10.64 -4.98
N LEU A 228 -27.61 10.46 -5.01
CA LEU A 228 -28.24 9.21 -5.45
C LEU A 228 -27.94 8.89 -6.91
N LEU A 229 -27.92 9.88 -7.81
CA LEU A 229 -27.60 9.68 -9.22
C LEU A 229 -26.14 9.24 -9.39
N ALA A 230 -25.21 9.92 -8.73
CA ALA A 230 -23.78 9.55 -8.76
C ALA A 230 -23.56 8.14 -8.19
N GLY A 231 -24.21 7.81 -7.06
CA GLY A 231 -24.14 6.47 -6.46
C GLY A 231 -24.72 5.38 -7.36
N ARG A 232 -25.85 5.63 -8.04
CA ARG A 232 -26.42 4.67 -9.00
C ARG A 232 -25.51 4.43 -10.21
N ARG A 233 -24.84 5.48 -10.70
CA ARG A 233 -23.84 5.34 -11.77
C ARG A 233 -22.66 4.49 -11.30
N ALA A 234 -22.12 4.77 -10.11
CA ALA A 234 -21.06 3.95 -9.51
C ALA A 234 -21.46 2.47 -9.38
N LEU A 235 -22.71 2.20 -8.98
CA LEU A 235 -23.23 0.84 -8.84
C LEU A 235 -23.25 0.12 -10.20
N GLY A 236 -23.80 0.74 -11.23
CA GLY A 236 -23.86 0.13 -12.57
C GLY A 236 -22.49 -0.17 -13.16
N LEU A 237 -21.51 0.71 -12.92
CA LEU A 237 -20.12 0.48 -13.32
C LEU A 237 -19.52 -0.73 -12.58
N ALA A 238 -19.68 -0.79 -11.25
CA ALA A 238 -19.17 -1.89 -10.44
C ALA A 238 -19.81 -3.24 -10.80
N GLU A 239 -21.11 -3.28 -11.06
CA GLU A 239 -21.83 -4.47 -11.53
C GLU A 239 -21.31 -4.93 -12.89
N SER A 240 -21.05 -3.99 -13.82
CA SER A 240 -20.53 -4.32 -15.15
C SER A 240 -19.11 -4.90 -15.13
N GLU A 241 -18.34 -4.60 -14.08
CA GLU A 241 -16.99 -5.13 -13.87
C GLU A 241 -16.97 -6.39 -12.98
N GLY A 242 -18.10 -6.78 -12.39
CA GLY A 242 -18.16 -7.87 -11.41
C GLY A 242 -17.43 -7.54 -10.09
N ASP A 243 -17.23 -6.27 -9.76
CA ASP A 243 -16.56 -5.85 -8.53
C ASP A 243 -17.53 -5.88 -7.33
N PHE A 244 -17.66 -7.07 -6.76
CA PHE A 244 -18.58 -7.33 -5.65
C PHE A 244 -18.32 -6.45 -4.41
N GLN A 245 -17.06 -6.15 -4.10
CA GLN A 245 -16.71 -5.31 -2.95
C GLN A 245 -17.21 -3.87 -3.15
N ARG A 246 -17.01 -3.33 -4.36
CA ARG A 246 -17.47 -1.98 -4.70
C ARG A 246 -18.99 -1.91 -4.78
N VAL A 247 -19.66 -2.96 -5.28
CA VAL A 247 -21.13 -3.07 -5.23
C VAL A 247 -21.65 -2.93 -3.80
N GLN A 248 -21.08 -3.69 -2.84
CA GLN A 248 -21.50 -3.61 -1.44
C GLN A 248 -21.28 -2.22 -0.84
N LEU A 249 -20.13 -1.60 -1.10
CA LEU A 249 -19.81 -0.28 -0.59
C LEU A 249 -20.78 0.79 -1.13
N VAL A 250 -21.08 0.75 -2.43
CA VAL A 250 -22.02 1.69 -3.06
C VAL A 250 -23.44 1.48 -2.55
N GLN A 251 -23.88 0.23 -2.39
CA GLN A 251 -25.21 -0.09 -1.85
C GLN A 251 -25.39 0.43 -0.43
N ALA A 252 -24.38 0.27 0.43
CA ALA A 252 -24.40 0.82 1.79
C ALA A 252 -24.53 2.35 1.79
N GLN A 253 -23.79 3.04 0.91
CA GLN A 253 -23.89 4.49 0.77
C GLN A 253 -25.28 4.92 0.27
N LEU A 254 -25.81 4.26 -0.76
CA LEU A 254 -27.14 4.57 -1.30
C LEU A 254 -28.26 4.33 -0.29
N ALA A 255 -28.18 3.26 0.51
CA ALA A 255 -29.15 2.97 1.56
C ALA A 255 -29.18 4.09 2.61
N LYS A 256 -28.01 4.61 2.99
CA LYS A 256 -27.90 5.76 3.88
C LYS A 256 -28.57 7.00 3.29
N GLU A 257 -28.27 7.34 2.03
CA GLU A 257 -28.87 8.51 1.38
C GLU A 257 -30.39 8.41 1.24
N LEU A 258 -30.92 7.21 0.93
CA LEU A 258 -32.36 6.99 0.84
C LEU A 258 -33.07 7.21 2.18
N ALA A 259 -32.45 6.79 3.28
CA ALA A 259 -32.99 7.00 4.63
C ALA A 259 -33.05 8.47 5.07
N PHE A 260 -32.34 9.39 4.39
CA PHE A 260 -32.40 10.83 4.65
C PHE A 260 -33.41 11.57 3.74
N VAL A 261 -33.94 10.91 2.72
CA VAL A 261 -34.84 11.51 1.71
C VAL A 261 -36.31 11.18 1.98
N GLU A 262 -36.59 10.16 2.81
CA GLU A 262 -37.93 9.81 3.34
C GLU A 262 -38.24 10.56 4.64
#